data_AF-A0AAV9JPD6-F1
#
_entry.id   AF-A0AAV9JPD6-F1
#
_cell.length_a   1.000
_cell.length_b   1.000
_cell.length_c   1.000
_cell.angle_alpha   90.00
_cell.angle_beta   90.00
_cell.angle_gamma   90.00
#
_symmetry.space_group_name_H-M   'P 1'
#
loop_
_entity.id
_entity.type
_entity.pdbx_description
1 polymer ?
#
loop_
_entity_poly.entity_id
_entity_poly.type
_entity_poly.pdbx_seq_one_letter_code
_entity_poly.pdbx_strand_id
1 'polypeptide(L)'
;MATHAIGQQMKTVNTSLDSEAAQQAHLPPFGEAARELQSLVATIHSNLAYTTKMIAQYGNTLLKRWHKRNAEKRASLLLKAMPDMFKQRSAPAQILLERKRKFDAALLRTIEKQSSDGRAAVNMALEVSLSQDASQLLKLLQNKSHFEPAEWVMFDHDQVRLMFDTTCCVPIAYNPHCVSMRPDSFGQLVEWERDPAHSFAIIGYPRARLILQAQAEVSTFLRRVTALLLENQLADASNGRDKWDASAASGFTNRAYSGLELARVNPAFTAPPEFDLEQVVTLLQATQPRMSYEAEKALRIQRQYEVQIRDSAVPPAEYDMALRELQFALEAKLPGMSAELSCIAEQTGNFRDHLKRDTNGQITVHIKSREEIFNRDPLLWNVIELVEYDHHFSFDPSWHIAFNDDVLSRASLKERSRIDTFLYGALSDFAAVSDAITALKHRRPHHGPRLTDDQYQASLSESTGCAKFIVGSNVVSLLLGKGRELLCSHLKPFTDLQMPPAKVNEKSFDRAHNLHLKLALPKF
;
A
#
# COMPACT_ATOMS: atom_id res chain seq x y z
N MET A 1 -6.85 -0.50 25.91
CA MET A 1 -8.08 0.32 25.88
C MET A 1 -8.60 0.62 24.46
N ALA A 2 -7.82 0.43 23.39
CA ALA A 2 -8.27 0.62 22.00
C ALA A 2 -9.25 -0.45 21.46
N THR A 3 -9.24 -1.68 21.99
CA THR A 3 -10.21 -2.73 21.63
C THR A 3 -11.61 -2.48 22.22
N HIS A 4 -11.70 -1.69 23.29
CA HIS A 4 -12.99 -1.21 23.81
C HIS A 4 -13.53 -0.02 23.00
N ALA A 5 -12.64 0.74 22.34
CA ALA A 5 -13.00 1.90 21.51
C ALA A 5 -13.65 1.51 20.18
N ILE A 6 -13.28 0.40 19.55
CA ILE A 6 -13.98 -0.09 18.34
C ILE A 6 -15.39 -0.61 18.69
N GLY A 7 -15.51 -1.34 19.80
CA GLY A 7 -16.81 -1.77 20.33
C GLY A 7 -17.69 -0.61 20.84
N GLN A 8 -17.09 0.49 21.30
CA GLN A 8 -17.82 1.70 21.72
C GLN A 8 -18.11 2.67 20.58
N GLN A 9 -17.29 2.77 19.54
CA GLN A 9 -17.58 3.57 18.34
C GLN A 9 -18.77 2.98 17.56
N MET A 10 -18.88 1.65 17.48
CA MET A 10 -20.09 1.01 16.94
C MET A 10 -21.32 1.20 17.83
N LYS A 11 -21.15 1.38 19.15
CA LYS A 11 -22.27 1.74 20.04
C LYS A 11 -22.66 3.22 19.97
N THR A 12 -21.72 4.15 19.78
CA THR A 12 -22.01 5.59 19.74
C THR A 12 -22.60 6.04 18.41
N VAL A 13 -22.27 5.37 17.31
CA VAL A 13 -23.01 5.52 16.03
C VAL A 13 -24.44 4.98 16.15
N ASN A 14 -24.68 3.99 17.01
CA ASN A 14 -26.02 3.45 17.27
C ASN A 14 -26.89 4.32 18.18
N THR A 15 -26.33 5.24 18.97
CA THR A 15 -27.10 6.09 19.88
C THR A 15 -27.53 7.44 19.29
N SER A 16 -27.11 7.78 18.07
CA SER A 16 -27.61 8.98 17.35
C SER A 16 -28.46 8.64 16.13
N LEU A 17 -28.79 7.36 15.93
CA LEU A 17 -29.71 6.85 14.91
C LEU A 17 -30.94 6.25 15.61
N ASP A 18 -31.57 7.04 16.49
CA ASP A 18 -32.94 6.81 16.94
C ASP A 18 -33.91 7.14 15.80
N SER A 19 -33.93 6.30 14.76
CA SER A 19 -35.06 6.15 13.86
C SER A 19 -34.83 4.88 13.05
N GLU A 20 -35.70 3.88 13.23
CA GLU A 20 -36.10 2.73 12.38
C GLU A 20 -35.14 2.11 11.33
N ALA A 21 -34.21 2.83 10.71
CA ALA A 21 -33.21 2.37 9.76
C ALA A 21 -32.18 1.39 10.34
N ALA A 22 -31.85 1.47 11.64
CA ALA A 22 -30.93 0.51 12.28
C ALA A 22 -31.56 -0.89 12.43
N GLN A 23 -32.89 -1.01 12.37
CA GLN A 23 -33.62 -2.29 12.43
C GLN A 23 -33.75 -3.00 11.07
N GLN A 24 -33.22 -2.42 9.98
CA GLN A 24 -33.23 -3.02 8.63
C GLN A 24 -31.85 -3.44 8.11
N ALA A 25 -30.80 -3.45 8.94
CA ALA A 25 -29.59 -4.17 8.60
C ALA A 25 -29.88 -5.68 8.73
N HIS A 26 -30.28 -6.32 7.62
CA HIS A 26 -30.40 -7.76 7.53
C HIS A 26 -29.07 -8.40 7.94
N LEU A 27 -29.02 -8.95 9.15
CA LEU A 27 -27.94 -9.81 9.60
C LEU A 27 -28.10 -11.14 8.85
N PRO A 28 -27.21 -11.52 7.93
CA PRO A 28 -27.31 -12.82 7.29
C PRO A 28 -27.20 -13.90 8.39
N PRO A 29 -28.20 -14.80 8.53
CA PRO A 29 -28.12 -15.92 9.44
C PRO A 29 -26.85 -16.73 9.18
N PHE A 30 -26.34 -17.44 10.19
CA PHE A 30 -25.14 -18.28 10.08
C PHE A 30 -25.10 -19.10 8.78
N GLY A 31 -26.20 -19.81 8.47
CA GLY A 31 -26.28 -20.66 7.29
C GLY A 31 -26.29 -19.91 5.95
N GLU A 32 -26.72 -18.64 5.91
CA GLU A 32 -26.62 -17.81 4.70
C GLU A 32 -25.19 -17.26 4.54
N ALA A 33 -24.63 -16.72 5.61
CA ALA A 33 -23.25 -16.24 5.67
C ALA A 33 -22.25 -17.34 5.27
N ALA A 34 -22.36 -18.54 5.86
CA ALA A 34 -21.50 -19.66 5.53
C ALA A 34 -21.62 -20.10 4.06
N ARG A 35 -22.84 -20.14 3.50
CA ARG A 35 -23.06 -20.47 2.08
C ARG A 35 -22.48 -19.44 1.14
N GLU A 36 -22.59 -18.15 1.47
CA GLU A 36 -22.00 -17.07 0.69
C GLU A 36 -20.47 -17.22 0.64
N LEU A 37 -19.82 -17.35 1.80
CA LEU A 37 -18.36 -17.51 1.89
C LEU A 37 -17.89 -18.77 1.15
N GLN A 38 -18.58 -19.91 1.31
CA GLN A 38 -18.27 -21.15 0.59
C GLN A 38 -18.39 -20.99 -0.93
N SER A 39 -19.41 -20.25 -1.40
CA SER A 39 -19.58 -19.94 -2.83
C SER A 39 -18.42 -19.11 -3.38
N LEU A 40 -17.98 -18.10 -2.62
CA LEU A 40 -16.81 -17.27 -2.98
C LEU A 40 -15.54 -18.12 -3.04
N VAL A 41 -15.25 -18.92 -2.02
CA VAL A 41 -14.08 -19.81 -1.97
C VAL A 41 -14.10 -20.82 -3.12
N ALA A 42 -15.24 -21.46 -3.39
CA ALA A 42 -15.38 -22.39 -4.50
C ALA A 42 -15.12 -21.71 -5.86
N THR A 43 -15.60 -20.47 -6.02
CA THR A 43 -15.35 -19.65 -7.22
C THR A 43 -13.87 -19.36 -7.39
N ILE A 44 -13.19 -18.92 -6.31
CA ILE A 44 -11.75 -18.62 -6.31
C ILE A 44 -10.96 -19.85 -6.76
N HIS A 45 -11.11 -20.98 -6.07
CA HIS A 45 -10.34 -22.19 -6.39
C HIS A 45 -10.64 -22.73 -7.79
N SER A 46 -11.91 -22.74 -8.21
CA SER A 46 -12.30 -23.20 -9.55
C SER A 46 -11.69 -22.34 -10.67
N ASN A 47 -11.66 -21.02 -10.47
CA ASN A 47 -11.09 -20.08 -11.44
C ASN A 47 -9.56 -20.16 -11.50
N LEU A 48 -8.90 -20.25 -10.35
CA LEU A 48 -7.45 -20.38 -10.29
C LEU A 48 -7.00 -21.73 -10.86
N ALA A 49 -7.66 -22.84 -10.49
CA ALA A 49 -7.36 -24.17 -11.05
C ALA A 49 -7.49 -24.20 -12.58
N TYR A 50 -8.53 -23.56 -13.14
CA TYR A 50 -8.65 -23.40 -14.59
C TYR A 50 -7.46 -22.62 -15.17
N THR A 51 -7.11 -21.48 -14.56
CA THR A 51 -6.03 -20.61 -15.02
C THR A 51 -4.69 -21.33 -14.97
N THR A 52 -4.37 -22.00 -13.86
CA THR A 52 -3.17 -22.84 -13.68
C THR A 52 -3.10 -23.93 -14.75
N LYS A 53 -4.21 -24.63 -15.01
CA LYS A 53 -4.28 -25.65 -16.07
C LYS A 53 -3.99 -25.07 -17.45
N MET A 54 -4.57 -23.92 -17.77
CA MET A 54 -4.37 -23.27 -19.08
C MET A 54 -2.95 -22.73 -19.24
N ILE A 55 -2.33 -22.18 -18.20
CA ILE A 55 -0.91 -21.78 -18.22
C ILE A 55 -0.02 -23.00 -18.38
N ALA A 56 -0.30 -24.09 -17.67
CA ALA A 56 0.48 -25.32 -17.77
C ALA A 56 0.45 -25.90 -19.20
N GLN A 57 -0.72 -25.89 -19.83
CA GLN A 57 -0.90 -26.47 -21.16
C GLN A 57 -0.50 -25.51 -22.30
N TYR A 58 -0.78 -24.22 -22.17
CA TYR A 58 -0.69 -23.24 -23.26
C TYR A 58 0.10 -21.97 -22.91
N GLY A 59 0.95 -21.99 -21.87
CA GLY A 59 1.71 -20.83 -21.39
C GLY A 59 2.47 -20.12 -22.51
N ASN A 60 3.15 -20.87 -23.39
CA ASN A 60 3.84 -20.29 -24.55
C ASN A 60 2.91 -19.50 -25.49
N THR A 61 1.71 -20.04 -25.71
CA THR A 61 0.70 -19.42 -26.58
C THR A 61 0.13 -18.17 -25.93
N LEU A 62 -0.19 -18.21 -24.63
CA LEU A 62 -0.65 -17.04 -23.86
C LEU A 62 0.38 -15.91 -23.93
N LEU A 63 1.64 -16.21 -23.62
CA LEU A 63 2.76 -15.26 -23.66
C LEU A 63 2.88 -14.59 -25.03
N LYS A 64 2.97 -15.40 -26.09
CA LYS A 64 3.09 -14.92 -27.47
C LYS A 64 1.91 -14.04 -27.88
N ARG A 65 0.68 -14.46 -27.58
CA ARG A 65 -0.54 -13.73 -27.96
C ARG A 65 -0.66 -12.42 -27.21
N TRP A 66 -0.28 -12.38 -25.93
CA TRP A 66 -0.30 -11.16 -25.14
C TRP A 66 0.73 -10.15 -25.66
N HIS A 67 1.99 -10.56 -25.87
CA HIS A 67 3.03 -9.67 -26.39
C HIS A 67 2.77 -9.16 -27.81
N LYS A 68 2.06 -9.93 -28.65
CA LYS A 68 1.69 -9.47 -30.01
C LYS A 68 0.67 -8.32 -29.99
N ARG A 69 -0.02 -8.08 -28.87
CA ARG A 69 -0.99 -6.98 -28.74
C ARG A 69 -0.28 -5.70 -28.28
N ASN A 70 -0.56 -4.60 -28.98
CA ASN A 70 -0.20 -3.26 -28.51
C ASN A 70 -1.11 -2.82 -27.36
N ALA A 71 -0.80 -1.69 -26.72
CA ALA A 71 -1.53 -1.22 -25.55
C ALA A 71 -3.04 -1.09 -25.76
N GLU A 72 -3.49 -0.54 -26.88
CA GLU A 72 -4.92 -0.39 -27.21
C GLU A 72 -5.65 -1.74 -27.36
N LYS A 73 -5.03 -2.71 -28.04
CA LYS A 73 -5.59 -4.07 -28.16
C LYS A 73 -5.60 -4.81 -26.83
N ARG A 74 -4.62 -4.53 -25.95
CA ARG A 74 -4.60 -5.06 -24.58
C ARG A 74 -5.75 -4.46 -23.76
N ALA A 75 -5.90 -3.14 -23.77
CA ALA A 75 -7.00 -2.42 -23.13
C ALA A 75 -8.37 -2.97 -23.53
N SER A 76 -8.60 -3.13 -24.84
CA SER A 76 -9.86 -3.68 -25.36
C SER A 76 -10.14 -5.11 -24.87
N LEU A 77 -9.12 -5.97 -24.80
CA LEU A 77 -9.28 -7.33 -24.27
C LEU A 77 -9.58 -7.33 -22.77
N LEU A 78 -8.88 -6.47 -22.00
CA LEU A 78 -9.10 -6.32 -20.56
C LEU A 78 -10.53 -5.85 -20.26
N LEU A 79 -11.02 -4.85 -20.99
CA LEU A 79 -12.40 -4.37 -20.88
C LEU A 79 -13.43 -5.40 -21.37
N LYS A 80 -13.08 -6.27 -22.32
CA LYS A 80 -13.95 -7.42 -22.67
C LYS A 80 -14.06 -8.42 -21.50
N ALA A 81 -12.98 -8.61 -20.74
CA ALA A 81 -12.96 -9.51 -19.58
C ALA A 81 -13.68 -8.91 -18.35
N MET A 82 -13.48 -7.62 -18.11
CA MET A 82 -14.06 -6.83 -17.02
C MET A 82 -14.47 -5.44 -17.55
N PRO A 83 -15.72 -5.27 -18.02
CA PRO A 83 -16.19 -4.03 -18.66
C PRO A 83 -16.15 -2.79 -17.77
N ASP A 84 -16.23 -2.98 -16.46
CA ASP A 84 -16.27 -1.94 -15.44
C ASP A 84 -14.95 -1.76 -14.69
N MET A 85 -13.85 -2.29 -15.24
CA MET A 85 -12.49 -2.09 -14.73
C MET A 85 -12.14 -0.60 -14.66
N PHE A 86 -11.44 -0.20 -13.58
CA PHE A 86 -10.93 1.15 -13.45
C PHE A 86 -9.89 1.47 -14.53
N LYS A 87 -10.14 2.56 -15.26
CA LYS A 87 -9.28 3.03 -16.34
C LYS A 87 -8.05 3.79 -15.84
N GLN A 88 -8.08 4.36 -14.63
CA GLN A 88 -7.02 5.25 -14.16
C GLN A 88 -6.61 4.93 -12.72
N ARG A 89 -5.35 5.19 -12.38
CA ARG A 89 -4.82 5.03 -11.00
C ARG A 89 -5.55 5.92 -9.98
N SER A 90 -6.11 7.02 -10.45
CA SER A 90 -6.87 8.00 -9.69
C SER A 90 -8.29 7.55 -9.32
N ALA A 91 -8.83 6.50 -9.94
CA ALA A 91 -10.23 6.11 -9.76
C ALA A 91 -10.65 5.83 -8.30
N PRO A 92 -9.83 5.19 -7.45
CA PRO A 92 -10.18 4.99 -6.04
C PRO A 92 -10.34 6.32 -5.28
N ALA A 93 -9.46 7.29 -5.54
CA ALA A 93 -9.58 8.62 -4.96
C ALA A 93 -10.82 9.35 -5.47
N GLN A 94 -11.13 9.20 -6.77
CA GLN A 94 -12.34 9.77 -7.36
C GLN A 94 -13.61 9.22 -6.70
N ILE A 95 -13.67 7.91 -6.42
CA ILE A 95 -14.81 7.30 -5.71
C ILE A 95 -15.00 7.90 -4.31
N LEU A 96 -13.90 8.07 -3.56
CA LEU A 96 -13.97 8.67 -2.22
C LEU A 96 -14.43 10.13 -2.25
N LEU A 97 -14.03 10.88 -3.27
CA LEU A 97 -14.43 12.28 -3.44
C LEU A 97 -15.89 12.41 -3.91
N GLU A 98 -16.33 11.58 -4.84
CA GLU A 98 -17.68 11.62 -5.41
C GLU A 98 -18.76 11.27 -4.39
N ARG A 99 -18.51 10.35 -3.44
CA ARG A 99 -19.49 10.03 -2.37
C ARG A 99 -19.59 11.09 -1.27
N LYS A 100 -18.61 11.98 -1.12
CA LYS A 100 -18.74 13.15 -0.22
C LYS A 100 -19.71 14.21 -0.77
N ARG A 101 -20.16 14.09 -2.03
CA ARG A 101 -21.25 14.91 -2.57
C ARG A 101 -22.59 14.50 -1.97
N LYS A 102 -23.49 15.48 -1.81
CA LYS A 102 -24.89 15.21 -1.46
C LYS A 102 -25.51 14.24 -2.47
N PHE A 103 -26.08 13.16 -1.94
CA PHE A 103 -26.84 12.06 -2.55
C PHE A 103 -27.40 12.30 -3.97
N ASP A 104 -26.59 12.04 -5.01
CA ASP A 104 -27.16 11.62 -6.29
C ASP A 104 -27.41 10.10 -6.21
N ALA A 105 -28.68 9.72 -6.14
CA ALA A 105 -29.09 8.33 -6.01
C ALA A 105 -28.64 7.44 -7.19
N ALA A 106 -28.42 8.00 -8.39
CA ALA A 106 -27.99 7.22 -9.55
C ALA A 106 -26.49 6.90 -9.51
N LEU A 107 -25.67 7.89 -9.12
CA LEU A 107 -24.24 7.70 -8.90
C LEU A 107 -23.99 6.82 -7.67
N LEU A 108 -24.75 7.02 -6.58
CA LEU A 108 -24.71 6.14 -5.42
C LEU A 108 -25.05 4.72 -5.78
N ARG A 109 -26.09 4.43 -6.56
CA ARG A 109 -26.38 3.06 -7.03
C ARG A 109 -25.26 2.47 -7.88
N THR A 110 -24.56 3.28 -8.67
CA THR A 110 -23.42 2.82 -9.48
C THR A 110 -22.22 2.50 -8.59
N ILE A 111 -21.89 3.38 -7.65
CA ILE A 111 -20.80 3.17 -6.69
C ILE A 111 -21.17 2.06 -5.71
N GLU A 112 -22.43 1.94 -5.29
CA GLU A 112 -22.96 0.85 -4.46
C GLU A 112 -22.85 -0.45 -5.19
N LYS A 113 -23.25 -0.55 -6.46
CA LYS A 113 -23.05 -1.75 -7.26
C LYS A 113 -21.58 -2.10 -7.43
N GLN A 114 -20.72 -1.12 -7.70
CA GLN A 114 -19.28 -1.34 -7.80
C GLN A 114 -18.64 -1.71 -6.46
N SER A 115 -19.15 -1.19 -5.35
CA SER A 115 -18.58 -1.42 -4.03
C SER A 115 -19.18 -2.65 -3.34
N SER A 116 -20.46 -2.97 -3.56
CA SER A 116 -21.18 -4.16 -3.06
C SER A 116 -20.67 -5.44 -3.67
N ASP A 117 -20.13 -5.37 -4.88
CA ASP A 117 -19.59 -6.51 -5.59
C ASP A 117 -18.13 -6.80 -5.20
N GLY A 118 -17.50 -5.95 -4.38
CA GLY A 118 -16.09 -6.06 -3.99
C GLY A 118 -15.10 -5.35 -4.94
N ARG A 119 -15.58 -4.66 -5.98
CA ARG A 119 -14.73 -4.11 -7.07
C ARG A 119 -13.87 -2.94 -6.63
N ALA A 120 -14.27 -2.25 -5.58
CA ALA A 120 -13.45 -1.24 -4.92
C ALA A 120 -12.13 -1.80 -4.33
N ALA A 121 -12.09 -3.10 -4.01
CA ALA A 121 -10.89 -3.79 -3.56
C ALA A 121 -9.94 -4.17 -4.70
N VAL A 122 -10.41 -4.10 -5.95
CA VAL A 122 -9.64 -4.40 -7.17
C VAL A 122 -8.78 -3.19 -7.56
N ASN A 123 -8.06 -2.64 -6.58
CA ASN A 123 -6.90 -1.77 -6.81
C ASN A 123 -5.76 -2.51 -7.54
N MET A 124 -5.85 -3.84 -7.63
CA MET A 124 -4.83 -4.74 -8.19
C MET A 124 -4.72 -4.73 -9.73
N ALA A 125 -5.77 -4.33 -10.46
CA ALA A 125 -5.85 -4.54 -11.91
C ALA A 125 -6.36 -3.30 -12.63
N LEU A 126 -5.63 -2.19 -12.49
CA LEU A 126 -5.92 -0.99 -13.26
C LEU A 126 -5.67 -1.27 -14.74
N GLU A 127 -6.65 -0.95 -15.59
CA GLU A 127 -6.57 -1.17 -17.04
C GLU A 127 -5.28 -0.56 -17.59
N VAL A 128 -4.98 0.71 -17.27
CA VAL A 128 -3.76 1.38 -17.70
C VAL A 128 -2.49 0.65 -17.26
N SER A 129 -2.44 0.09 -16.05
CA SER A 129 -1.22 -0.62 -15.59
C SER A 129 -1.02 -1.91 -16.38
N LEU A 130 -2.10 -2.65 -16.64
CA LEU A 130 -2.05 -3.92 -17.38
C LEU A 130 -1.91 -3.73 -18.89
N SER A 131 -2.47 -2.65 -19.45
CA SER A 131 -2.44 -2.40 -20.89
C SER A 131 -1.17 -1.71 -21.35
N GLN A 132 -0.53 -0.89 -20.51
CA GLN A 132 0.71 -0.21 -20.89
C GLN A 132 1.95 -1.09 -20.71
N ASP A 133 2.02 -1.85 -19.62
CA ASP A 133 3.14 -2.77 -19.35
C ASP A 133 2.69 -4.23 -19.52
N ALA A 134 3.20 -4.87 -20.58
CA ALA A 134 2.89 -6.25 -20.90
C ALA A 134 3.24 -7.23 -19.76
N SER A 135 4.26 -6.91 -18.96
CA SER A 135 4.73 -7.80 -17.90
C SER A 135 3.71 -7.91 -16.76
N GLN A 136 2.91 -6.88 -16.50
CA GLN A 136 2.05 -6.82 -15.30
C GLN A 136 0.93 -7.86 -15.32
N LEU A 137 0.27 -8.07 -16.46
CA LEU A 137 -0.74 -9.13 -16.58
C LEU A 137 -0.12 -10.52 -16.42
N LEU A 138 1.07 -10.73 -16.99
CA LEU A 138 1.76 -12.03 -16.92
C LEU A 138 2.20 -12.34 -15.49
N LYS A 139 2.75 -11.34 -14.79
CA LYS A 139 3.06 -11.40 -13.36
C LYS A 139 1.80 -11.70 -12.53
N LEU A 140 0.70 -10.98 -12.77
CA LEU A 140 -0.55 -11.21 -12.05
C LEU A 140 -1.07 -12.64 -12.27
N LEU A 141 -1.07 -13.13 -13.53
CA LEU A 141 -1.43 -14.50 -13.87
C LEU A 141 -0.52 -15.52 -13.17
N GLN A 142 0.80 -15.34 -13.25
CA GLN A 142 1.77 -16.24 -12.63
C GLN A 142 1.56 -16.29 -11.12
N ASN A 143 1.54 -15.15 -10.44
CA ASN A 143 1.54 -15.12 -8.98
C ASN A 143 0.19 -15.55 -8.41
N LYS A 144 -0.94 -15.07 -8.95
CA LYS A 144 -2.26 -15.49 -8.45
C LYS A 144 -2.61 -16.94 -8.77
N SER A 145 -1.96 -17.58 -9.75
CA SER A 145 -2.17 -19.00 -10.08
C SER A 145 -1.15 -19.96 -9.45
N HIS A 146 -0.06 -19.44 -8.91
CA HIS A 146 1.02 -20.22 -8.29
C HIS A 146 0.88 -20.33 -6.77
N PHE A 147 0.38 -19.28 -6.12
CA PHE A 147 0.22 -19.19 -4.66
C PHE A 147 -1.24 -19.42 -4.24
N GLU A 148 -1.43 -19.96 -3.04
CA GLU A 148 -2.74 -20.23 -2.47
C GLU A 148 -3.46 -18.92 -2.07
N PRO A 149 -4.80 -18.87 -2.17
CA PRO A 149 -5.58 -17.68 -1.80
C PRO A 149 -5.33 -17.20 -0.36
N ALA A 150 -5.07 -18.14 0.57
CA ALA A 150 -4.82 -17.84 1.98
C ALA A 150 -3.53 -17.03 2.20
N GLU A 151 -2.54 -17.17 1.32
CA GLU A 151 -1.26 -16.45 1.40
C GLU A 151 -1.45 -14.95 1.14
N TRP A 152 -2.39 -14.61 0.25
CA TRP A 152 -2.70 -13.24 -0.15
C TRP A 152 -3.53 -12.43 0.86
N VAL A 153 -4.07 -13.05 1.91
CA VAL A 153 -5.04 -12.41 2.81
C VAL A 153 -4.54 -11.11 3.41
N MET A 154 -3.29 -11.02 3.85
CA MET A 154 -2.77 -9.79 4.48
C MET A 154 -2.63 -8.65 3.49
N PHE A 155 -2.18 -8.96 2.28
CA PHE A 155 -2.15 -7.99 1.20
C PHE A 155 -3.57 -7.51 0.87
N ASP A 156 -4.51 -8.43 0.65
CA ASP A 156 -5.90 -8.10 0.30
C ASP A 156 -6.62 -7.36 1.45
N HIS A 157 -6.32 -7.71 2.70
CA HIS A 157 -6.78 -7.00 3.90
C HIS A 157 -6.41 -5.52 3.87
N ASP A 158 -5.17 -5.21 3.46
CA ASP A 158 -4.70 -3.83 3.37
C ASP A 158 -5.29 -3.11 2.17
N GLN A 159 -5.49 -3.81 1.04
CA GLN A 159 -6.17 -3.24 -0.13
C GLN A 159 -7.61 -2.80 0.18
N VAL A 160 -8.32 -3.55 1.03
CA VAL A 160 -9.70 -3.21 1.41
C VAL A 160 -9.80 -2.29 2.63
N ARG A 161 -8.68 -2.00 3.30
CA ARG A 161 -8.65 -1.29 4.58
C ARG A 161 -9.37 0.05 4.52
N LEU A 162 -8.96 0.93 3.62
CA LEU A 162 -9.49 2.29 3.55
C LEU A 162 -11.00 2.28 3.25
N MET A 163 -11.44 1.39 2.36
CA MET A 163 -12.86 1.26 1.99
C MET A 163 -13.71 0.69 3.13
N PHE A 164 -13.11 -0.17 3.96
CA PHE A 164 -13.73 -0.71 5.15
C PHE A 164 -13.80 0.32 6.29
N ASP A 165 -12.68 0.92 6.64
CA ASP A 165 -12.53 1.82 7.79
C ASP A 165 -13.30 3.13 7.62
N THR A 166 -13.45 3.62 6.38
CA THR A 166 -14.23 4.83 6.12
C THR A 166 -15.73 4.56 6.19
N THR A 167 -16.22 3.31 6.30
CA THR A 167 -17.65 2.92 6.28
C THR A 167 -18.46 3.43 5.07
N CYS A 168 -17.83 4.20 4.19
CA CYS A 168 -18.50 5.05 3.21
C CYS A 168 -18.61 4.40 1.84
N CYS A 169 -18.12 3.19 1.64
CA CYS A 169 -18.01 2.60 0.30
C CYS A 169 -18.81 1.32 0.12
N VAL A 170 -18.81 0.36 1.06
CA VAL A 170 -19.46 -0.93 0.86
C VAL A 170 -20.58 -1.16 1.87
N PRO A 171 -21.76 -1.68 1.47
CA PRO A 171 -22.76 -2.16 2.43
C PRO A 171 -22.16 -3.27 3.32
N ILE A 172 -21.95 -2.95 4.60
CA ILE A 172 -21.32 -3.86 5.56
C ILE A 172 -22.41 -4.75 6.16
N ALA A 173 -22.47 -6.02 5.74
CA ALA A 173 -23.29 -7.03 6.38
C ALA A 173 -22.57 -7.50 7.66
N TYR A 174 -23.20 -7.29 8.83
CA TYR A 174 -22.64 -7.75 10.10
C TYR A 174 -23.02 -9.20 10.37
N ASN A 175 -22.05 -9.99 10.84
CA ASN A 175 -22.27 -11.29 11.44
C ASN A 175 -21.32 -11.39 12.65
N PRO A 176 -21.77 -11.90 13.81
CA PRO A 176 -20.93 -11.93 15.01
C PRO A 176 -19.74 -12.89 14.92
N HIS A 177 -19.75 -13.81 13.96
CA HIS A 177 -18.67 -14.76 13.75
C HIS A 177 -17.51 -14.15 12.95
N CYS A 178 -16.40 -14.86 12.97
CA CYS A 178 -15.22 -14.58 12.16
C CYS A 178 -15.11 -15.58 11.02
N VAL A 179 -14.17 -15.34 10.12
CA VAL A 179 -13.86 -16.22 9.00
C VAL A 179 -12.41 -16.64 9.13
N SER A 180 -12.15 -17.94 9.06
CA SER A 180 -10.79 -18.46 9.07
C SER A 180 -10.06 -18.11 7.77
N MET A 181 -8.85 -17.60 7.94
CA MET A 181 -7.94 -17.20 6.86
C MET A 181 -6.73 -18.13 6.76
N ARG A 182 -6.76 -19.25 7.48
CA ARG A 182 -5.74 -20.29 7.43
C ARG A 182 -5.91 -21.15 6.16
N PRO A 183 -4.83 -21.70 5.59
CA PRO A 183 -4.92 -22.55 4.40
C PRO A 183 -5.86 -23.76 4.54
N ASP A 184 -5.91 -24.39 5.72
CA ASP A 184 -6.66 -25.62 6.00
C ASP A 184 -8.18 -25.40 6.18
N SER A 185 -8.58 -24.17 6.53
CA SER A 185 -9.95 -23.80 6.89
C SER A 185 -10.38 -22.52 6.19
N PHE A 186 -9.74 -22.20 5.06
CA PHE A 186 -9.89 -20.93 4.35
C PHE A 186 -11.36 -20.64 4.01
N GLY A 187 -11.85 -19.49 4.48
CA GLY A 187 -13.23 -19.01 4.27
C GLY A 187 -14.30 -19.70 5.13
N GLN A 188 -13.94 -20.56 6.09
CA GLN A 188 -14.91 -21.15 7.01
C GLN A 188 -15.35 -20.14 8.08
N LEU A 189 -16.65 -20.10 8.35
CA LEU A 189 -17.22 -19.29 9.42
C LEU A 189 -16.91 -19.96 10.78
N VAL A 190 -16.32 -19.22 11.70
CA VAL A 190 -15.81 -19.70 12.99
C VAL A 190 -16.14 -18.71 14.11
N GLU A 191 -16.16 -19.18 15.36
CA GLU A 191 -16.36 -18.28 16.49
C GLU A 191 -15.21 -17.28 16.65
N TRP A 192 -15.51 -16.16 17.30
CA TRP A 192 -14.47 -15.19 17.63
C TRP A 192 -13.56 -15.75 18.73
N GLU A 193 -12.27 -15.76 18.45
CA GLU A 193 -11.22 -16.10 19.41
C GLU A 193 -10.12 -15.03 19.39
N ARG A 194 -9.68 -14.60 20.57
CA ARG A 194 -8.78 -13.46 20.74
C ARG A 194 -7.47 -13.60 19.98
N ASP A 195 -6.76 -14.71 20.17
CA ASP A 195 -5.40 -14.88 19.65
C ASP A 195 -5.42 -15.13 18.12
N PRO A 196 -6.31 -15.98 17.58
CA PRO A 196 -6.53 -16.06 16.13
C PRO A 196 -6.94 -14.74 15.48
N ALA A 197 -7.73 -13.90 16.17
CA ALA A 197 -8.16 -12.61 15.62
C ALA A 197 -7.01 -11.59 15.59
N HIS A 198 -6.21 -11.51 16.66
CA HIS A 198 -5.03 -10.63 16.69
C HIS A 198 -3.92 -11.09 15.74
N SER A 199 -3.86 -12.39 15.42
CA SER A 199 -2.92 -12.95 14.45
C SER A 199 -3.38 -12.88 12.99
N PHE A 200 -4.59 -12.34 12.75
CA PHE A 200 -5.28 -12.40 11.45
C PHE A 200 -5.52 -13.81 10.90
N ALA A 201 -5.34 -14.84 11.73
CA ALA A 201 -5.69 -16.21 11.37
C ALA A 201 -7.22 -16.39 11.25
N ILE A 202 -7.99 -15.53 11.94
CA ILE A 202 -9.41 -15.28 11.66
C ILE A 202 -9.63 -13.78 11.49
N ILE A 203 -10.58 -13.39 10.64
CA ILE A 203 -10.94 -11.99 10.41
C ILE A 203 -12.45 -11.85 10.62
N GLY A 204 -12.90 -10.75 11.25
CA GLY A 204 -14.32 -10.48 11.44
C GLY A 204 -15.08 -10.54 10.12
N TYR A 205 -16.26 -11.18 10.13
CA TYR A 205 -17.04 -11.48 8.93
C TYR A 205 -17.10 -10.36 7.89
N PRO A 206 -17.41 -9.10 8.26
CA PRO A 206 -17.71 -8.11 7.23
C PRO A 206 -16.47 -7.76 6.41
N ARG A 207 -15.29 -7.71 7.03
CA ARG A 207 -14.02 -7.46 6.32
C ARG A 207 -13.54 -8.71 5.57
N ALA A 208 -13.68 -9.88 6.19
CA ALA A 208 -13.35 -11.15 5.55
C ALA A 208 -14.12 -11.37 4.25
N ARG A 209 -15.42 -11.05 4.25
CA ARG A 209 -16.27 -11.11 3.06
C ARG A 209 -15.74 -10.22 1.94
N LEU A 210 -15.32 -8.99 2.23
CA LEU A 210 -14.73 -8.09 1.21
C LEU A 210 -13.45 -8.67 0.61
N ILE A 211 -12.58 -9.26 1.44
CA ILE A 211 -11.35 -9.92 0.98
C ILE A 211 -11.69 -11.06 0.01
N LEU A 212 -12.61 -11.94 0.39
CA LEU A 212 -13.01 -13.07 -0.45
C LEU A 212 -13.72 -12.63 -1.74
N GLN A 213 -14.54 -11.58 -1.68
CA GLN A 213 -15.15 -10.98 -2.87
C GLN A 213 -14.07 -10.44 -3.82
N ALA A 214 -13.10 -9.67 -3.31
CA ALA A 214 -11.99 -9.15 -4.10
C ALA A 214 -11.20 -10.27 -4.80
N GLN A 215 -10.86 -11.33 -4.07
CA GLN A 215 -10.17 -12.49 -4.63
C GLN A 215 -11.02 -13.24 -5.68
N ALA A 216 -12.32 -13.40 -5.44
CA ALA A 216 -13.25 -14.02 -6.38
C ALA A 216 -13.35 -13.23 -7.69
N GLU A 217 -13.36 -11.90 -7.61
CA GLU A 217 -13.38 -11.04 -8.79
C GLU A 217 -12.08 -11.08 -9.57
N VAL A 218 -10.92 -10.97 -8.90
CA VAL A 218 -9.61 -11.08 -9.56
C VAL A 218 -9.46 -12.45 -10.23
N SER A 219 -9.81 -13.54 -9.55
CA SER A 219 -9.72 -14.88 -10.15
C SER A 219 -10.67 -15.06 -11.34
N THR A 220 -11.89 -14.52 -11.27
CA THR A 220 -12.85 -14.51 -12.39
C THR A 220 -12.30 -13.75 -13.59
N PHE A 221 -11.71 -12.58 -13.34
CA PHE A 221 -11.06 -11.77 -14.36
C PHE A 221 -9.91 -12.52 -15.04
N LEU A 222 -9.00 -13.11 -14.27
CA LEU A 222 -7.87 -13.88 -14.78
C LEU A 222 -8.32 -15.07 -15.64
N ARG A 223 -9.35 -15.79 -15.18
CA ARG A 223 -9.98 -16.86 -15.97
C ARG A 223 -10.50 -16.35 -17.31
N ARG A 224 -11.24 -15.24 -17.31
CA ARG A 224 -11.82 -14.65 -18.53
C ARG A 224 -10.74 -14.19 -19.50
N VAL A 225 -9.72 -13.48 -19.02
CA VAL A 225 -8.59 -13.04 -19.84
C VAL A 225 -7.87 -14.23 -20.47
N THR A 226 -7.62 -15.28 -19.68
CA THR A 226 -6.99 -16.51 -20.17
C THR A 226 -7.82 -17.16 -21.27
N ALA A 227 -9.14 -17.29 -21.07
CA ALA A 227 -10.05 -17.81 -22.08
C ALA A 227 -10.05 -16.96 -23.36
N LEU A 228 -10.17 -15.64 -23.23
CA LEU A 228 -10.16 -14.68 -24.36
C LEU A 228 -8.85 -14.72 -25.15
N LEU A 229 -7.72 -14.94 -24.48
CA LEU A 229 -6.42 -15.09 -25.16
C LEU A 229 -6.34 -16.41 -25.94
N LEU A 230 -7.06 -17.45 -25.51
CA LEU A 230 -7.08 -18.76 -26.15
C LEU A 230 -8.19 -18.92 -27.21
N GLU A 231 -9.22 -18.08 -27.19
CA GLU A 231 -10.36 -18.08 -28.13
C GLU A 231 -9.93 -18.21 -29.62
N ASN A 232 -10.72 -18.97 -30.38
CA ASN A 232 -10.70 -19.14 -31.84
C ASN A 232 -9.48 -19.80 -32.50
N GLN A 233 -8.45 -20.20 -31.75
CA GLN A 233 -7.23 -20.78 -32.33
C GLN A 233 -6.55 -21.80 -31.42
N LEU A 234 -7.31 -22.62 -30.68
CA LEU A 234 -6.74 -23.75 -29.92
C LEU A 234 -6.07 -24.78 -30.84
N ALA A 235 -6.56 -24.95 -32.07
CA ALA A 235 -5.96 -25.82 -33.08
C ALA A 235 -4.53 -25.40 -33.48
N ASP A 236 -4.24 -24.09 -33.46
CA ASP A 236 -2.92 -23.54 -33.78
C ASP A 236 -2.06 -23.25 -32.54
N ALA A 237 -2.58 -23.57 -31.34
CA ALA A 237 -1.87 -23.32 -30.09
C ALA A 237 -0.77 -24.36 -29.92
N SER A 238 0.47 -23.91 -29.74
CA SER A 238 1.54 -24.80 -29.32
C SER A 238 1.33 -25.16 -27.86
N ASN A 239 1.27 -26.46 -27.57
CA ASN A 239 1.33 -26.97 -26.20
C ASN A 239 2.69 -26.63 -25.57
N GLY A 240 2.71 -26.42 -24.26
CA GLY A 240 3.91 -26.21 -23.46
C GLY A 240 4.00 -24.84 -22.80
N ARG A 241 4.93 -24.74 -21.86
CA ARG A 241 5.17 -23.58 -20.98
C ARG A 241 6.66 -23.24 -20.80
N ASP A 242 7.58 -23.82 -21.56
CA ASP A 242 9.02 -23.58 -21.43
C ASP A 242 9.41 -22.10 -21.59
N LYS A 243 8.81 -21.38 -22.54
CA LYS A 243 9.04 -19.94 -22.72
C LYS A 243 8.37 -19.12 -21.62
N TRP A 244 7.22 -19.59 -21.14
CA TRP A 244 6.57 -18.99 -19.99
C TRP A 244 7.47 -19.09 -18.76
N ASP A 245 8.02 -20.27 -18.47
CA ASP A 245 8.88 -20.51 -17.31
C ASP A 245 10.19 -19.73 -17.41
N ALA A 246 10.82 -19.70 -18.60
CA ALA A 246 12.00 -18.87 -18.83
C ALA A 246 11.70 -17.38 -18.60
N SER A 247 10.54 -16.90 -19.02
CA SER A 247 10.12 -15.51 -18.79
C SER A 247 9.74 -15.25 -17.34
N ALA A 248 9.10 -16.20 -16.65
CA ALA A 248 8.77 -16.09 -15.23
C ALA A 248 10.03 -16.05 -14.37
N ALA A 249 11.04 -16.85 -14.70
CA ALA A 249 12.35 -16.83 -14.02
C ALA A 249 13.08 -15.48 -14.15
N SER A 250 12.82 -14.74 -15.23
CA SER A 250 13.32 -13.37 -15.41
C SER A 250 12.36 -12.30 -14.88
N GLY A 251 11.33 -12.68 -14.12
CA GLY A 251 10.31 -11.75 -13.60
C GLY A 251 9.45 -11.09 -14.68
N PHE A 252 9.34 -11.70 -15.85
CA PHE A 252 8.70 -11.15 -17.06
C PHE A 252 9.26 -9.80 -17.52
N THR A 253 10.45 -9.41 -17.05
CA THR A 253 11.06 -8.12 -17.39
C THR A 253 12.25 -8.31 -18.33
N ASN A 254 12.44 -7.32 -19.21
CA ASN A 254 13.67 -7.13 -19.98
C ASN A 254 14.56 -6.04 -19.36
N ARG A 255 14.17 -5.50 -18.19
CA ARG A 255 14.82 -4.36 -17.54
C ARG A 255 15.19 -4.75 -16.11
N ALA A 256 16.45 -4.51 -15.76
CA ALA A 256 16.89 -4.55 -14.36
C ALA A 256 16.36 -3.29 -13.67
N TYR A 257 15.58 -3.47 -12.60
CA TYR A 257 15.18 -2.38 -11.72
C TYR A 257 16.33 -2.06 -10.76
N SER A 258 16.45 -0.79 -10.39
CA SER A 258 17.34 -0.37 -9.29
C SER A 258 16.74 -0.77 -7.93
N GLY A 259 17.56 -0.86 -6.88
CA GLY A 259 17.11 -1.26 -5.53
C GLY A 259 15.99 -0.39 -4.94
N LEU A 260 15.96 0.91 -5.27
CA LEU A 260 14.89 1.84 -4.85
C LEU A 260 13.60 1.68 -5.67
N GLU A 261 13.70 1.23 -6.93
CA GLU A 261 12.52 0.87 -7.74
C GLU A 261 11.91 -0.47 -7.30
N LEU A 262 12.73 -1.40 -6.79
CA LEU A 262 12.27 -2.67 -6.21
C LEU A 262 11.43 -2.48 -4.95
N ALA A 263 11.80 -1.52 -4.08
CA ALA A 263 11.00 -1.14 -2.91
C ALA A 263 9.64 -0.55 -3.27
N ARG A 264 9.46 -0.06 -4.51
CA ARG A 264 8.22 0.56 -5.00
C ARG A 264 7.42 -0.35 -5.95
N VAL A 265 7.75 -1.64 -6.02
CA VAL A 265 7.01 -2.58 -6.86
C VAL A 265 5.62 -2.74 -6.25
N ASN A 266 4.60 -2.46 -7.06
CA ASN A 266 3.22 -2.68 -6.65
C ASN A 266 3.04 -4.17 -6.27
N PRO A 267 2.77 -4.49 -4.99
CA PRO A 267 2.79 -5.87 -4.52
C PRO A 267 1.69 -6.74 -5.14
N ALA A 268 0.71 -6.13 -5.83
CA ALA A 268 -0.26 -6.86 -6.64
C ALA A 268 0.38 -7.71 -7.76
N PHE A 269 1.59 -7.36 -8.20
CA PHE A 269 2.29 -8.01 -9.32
C PHE A 269 3.54 -8.80 -8.89
N THR A 270 3.70 -9.07 -7.60
CA THR A 270 4.80 -9.89 -7.05
C THR A 270 4.26 -11.19 -6.48
N ALA A 271 5.12 -12.03 -5.92
CA ALA A 271 4.68 -13.07 -4.99
C ALA A 271 3.90 -12.43 -3.82
N PRO A 272 3.06 -13.19 -3.09
CA PRO A 272 2.49 -12.75 -1.82
C PRO A 272 3.57 -12.06 -0.99
N PRO A 273 3.31 -10.86 -0.44
CA PRO A 273 4.32 -10.18 0.37
C PRO A 273 4.72 -11.05 1.56
N GLU A 274 6.00 -11.39 1.61
CA GLU A 274 6.60 -12.04 2.76
C GLU A 274 7.33 -11.01 3.60
N PHE A 275 7.29 -11.18 4.91
CA PHE A 275 8.03 -10.33 5.81
C PHE A 275 9.52 -10.66 5.76
N ASP A 276 10.30 -9.72 5.25
CA ASP A 276 11.76 -9.79 5.23
C ASP A 276 12.35 -8.61 6.04
N LEU A 277 12.84 -8.93 7.24
CA LEU A 277 13.42 -7.94 8.14
C LEU A 277 14.76 -7.39 7.62
N GLU A 278 15.51 -8.15 6.82
CA GLU A 278 16.75 -7.64 6.21
C GLU A 278 16.45 -6.57 5.16
N GLN A 279 15.38 -6.77 4.38
CA GLN A 279 14.88 -5.75 3.46
C GLN A 279 14.38 -4.51 4.20
N VAL A 280 13.65 -4.69 5.31
CA VAL A 280 13.20 -3.56 6.16
C VAL A 280 14.40 -2.79 6.72
N VAL A 281 15.44 -3.46 7.23
CA VAL A 281 16.67 -2.81 7.70
C VAL A 281 17.35 -2.05 6.56
N THR A 282 17.51 -2.67 5.40
CA THR A 282 18.16 -2.06 4.23
C THR A 282 17.40 -0.80 3.78
N LEU A 283 16.07 -0.88 3.71
CA LEU A 283 15.20 0.24 3.36
C LEU A 283 15.34 1.40 4.35
N LEU A 284 15.28 1.10 5.65
CA LEU A 284 15.39 2.11 6.71
C LEU A 284 16.81 2.67 6.84
N GLN A 285 17.86 1.90 6.57
CA GLN A 285 19.24 2.43 6.55
C GLN A 285 19.43 3.44 5.41
N ALA A 286 18.78 3.20 4.26
CA ALA A 286 18.86 4.09 3.11
C ALA A 286 18.07 5.40 3.30
N THR A 287 16.93 5.35 3.99
CA THR A 287 15.98 6.47 4.06
C THR A 287 15.87 7.11 5.43
N GLN A 288 16.03 6.33 6.51
CA GLN A 288 15.84 6.76 7.90
C GLN A 288 16.92 6.16 8.84
N PRO A 289 18.20 6.55 8.73
CA PRO A 289 19.30 5.95 9.49
C PRO A 289 19.11 5.98 11.02
N ARG A 290 18.31 6.92 11.54
CA ARG A 290 18.00 6.99 12.98
C ARG A 290 17.00 5.93 13.43
N MET A 291 16.16 5.44 12.51
CA MET A 291 15.16 4.40 12.75
C MET A 291 15.71 3.00 12.48
N SER A 292 16.84 2.88 11.75
CA SER A 292 17.45 1.57 11.48
C SER A 292 17.91 0.86 12.75
N TYR A 293 18.17 1.59 13.85
CA TYR A 293 18.59 0.99 15.12
C TYR A 293 17.59 -0.04 15.66
N GLU A 294 16.29 0.30 15.72
CA GLU A 294 15.28 -0.64 16.21
C GLU A 294 15.09 -1.83 15.26
N ALA A 295 15.25 -1.59 13.96
CA ALA A 295 15.19 -2.65 12.95
C ALA A 295 16.41 -3.59 13.05
N GLU A 296 17.60 -3.04 13.27
CA GLU A 296 18.84 -3.80 13.50
C GLU A 296 18.79 -4.58 14.81
N LYS A 297 18.19 -4.01 15.86
CA LYS A 297 17.91 -4.71 17.13
C LYS A 297 17.02 -5.91 16.88
N ALA A 298 15.89 -5.72 16.20
CA ALA A 298 14.98 -6.81 15.85
C ALA A 298 15.68 -7.89 14.98
N LEU A 299 16.50 -7.48 14.01
CA LEU A 299 17.25 -8.40 13.15
C LEU A 299 18.27 -9.22 13.93
N ARG A 300 18.96 -8.60 14.89
CA ARG A 300 19.90 -9.30 15.77
C ARG A 300 19.19 -10.38 16.59
N ILE A 301 18.02 -10.05 17.13
CA ILE A 301 17.19 -11.00 17.88
C ILE A 301 16.68 -12.12 16.96
N GLN A 302 16.26 -11.79 15.74
CA GLN A 302 15.88 -12.81 14.74
C GLN A 302 17.01 -13.82 14.50
N ARG A 303 18.24 -13.33 14.30
CA ARG A 303 19.43 -14.19 14.07
C ARG A 303 19.76 -15.04 15.29
N GLN A 304 19.58 -14.51 16.50
CA GLN A 304 19.75 -15.28 17.73
C GLN A 304 18.76 -16.44 17.84
N TYR A 305 17.53 -16.24 17.37
CA TYR A 305 16.44 -17.21 17.48
C TYR A 305 16.08 -17.90 16.16
N GLU A 306 16.94 -17.84 15.13
CA GLU A 306 16.62 -18.27 13.76
C GLU A 306 16.05 -19.70 13.70
N VAL A 307 16.69 -20.64 14.39
CA VAL A 307 16.25 -22.05 14.47
C VAL A 307 14.88 -22.17 15.14
N GLN A 308 14.66 -21.45 16.24
CA GLN A 308 13.39 -21.49 16.97
C GLN A 308 12.25 -20.85 16.17
N ILE A 309 12.53 -19.75 15.47
CA ILE A 309 11.56 -19.06 14.62
C ILE A 309 11.17 -19.96 13.44
N ARG A 310 12.13 -20.66 12.84
CA ARG A 310 11.87 -21.56 11.71
C ARG A 310 11.10 -22.83 12.13
N ASP A 311 11.44 -23.40 13.28
CA ASP A 311 10.98 -24.73 13.67
C ASP A 311 9.76 -24.70 14.63
N SER A 312 9.36 -23.52 15.14
CA SER A 312 8.22 -23.33 16.06
C SER A 312 7.04 -22.61 15.41
N ALA A 313 5.81 -23.03 15.74
CA ALA A 313 4.59 -22.31 15.38
C ALA A 313 4.42 -20.99 16.15
N VAL A 314 5.12 -20.82 17.28
CA VAL A 314 5.09 -19.61 18.11
C VAL A 314 6.52 -19.07 18.22
N PRO A 315 6.79 -17.83 17.77
CA PRO A 315 8.09 -17.22 17.88
C PRO A 315 8.43 -16.93 19.35
N PRO A 316 9.73 -16.83 19.67
CA PRO A 316 10.15 -16.40 21.00
C PRO A 316 9.57 -15.04 21.37
N ALA A 317 9.14 -14.89 22.63
CA ALA A 317 8.49 -13.67 23.12
C ALA A 317 9.37 -12.42 22.95
N GLU A 318 10.69 -12.58 23.07
CA GLU A 318 11.66 -11.49 22.86
C GLU A 318 11.67 -11.01 21.40
N TYR A 319 11.58 -11.93 20.44
CA TYR A 319 11.50 -11.59 19.02
C TYR A 319 10.18 -10.89 18.68
N ASP A 320 9.06 -11.42 19.15
CA ASP A 320 7.75 -10.80 18.94
C ASP A 320 7.68 -9.39 19.56
N MET A 321 8.24 -9.21 20.78
CA MET A 321 8.33 -7.90 21.41
C MET A 321 9.16 -6.92 20.57
N ALA A 322 10.33 -7.32 20.08
CA ALA A 322 11.19 -6.46 19.27
C ALA A 322 10.51 -5.99 17.98
N LEU A 323 9.75 -6.88 17.31
CA LEU A 323 8.96 -6.49 16.14
C LEU A 323 7.83 -5.51 16.48
N ARG A 324 7.18 -5.69 17.63
CA ARG A 324 6.11 -4.79 18.10
C ARG A 324 6.66 -3.42 18.48
N GLU A 325 7.83 -3.35 19.11
CA GLU A 325 8.55 -2.10 19.39
C GLU A 325 8.91 -1.37 18.10
N LEU A 326 9.49 -2.07 17.12
CA LEU A 326 9.83 -1.50 15.82
C LEU A 326 8.58 -0.94 15.11
N GLN A 327 7.50 -1.72 15.05
CA GLN A 327 6.25 -1.29 14.44
C GLN A 327 5.71 -0.02 15.13
N PHE A 328 5.68 0.00 16.46
CA PHE A 328 5.23 1.16 17.23
C PHE A 328 6.09 2.40 16.94
N ALA A 329 7.42 2.25 16.94
CA ALA A 329 8.34 3.34 16.67
C ALA A 329 8.15 3.94 15.27
N LEU A 330 7.92 3.11 14.26
CA LEU A 330 7.64 3.55 12.89
C LEU A 330 6.27 4.25 12.78
N GLU A 331 5.22 3.70 13.39
CA GLU A 331 3.88 4.31 13.38
C GLU A 331 3.87 5.67 14.09
N ALA A 332 4.59 5.81 15.20
CA ALA A 332 4.76 7.07 15.92
C ALA A 332 5.50 8.15 15.11
N LYS A 333 6.24 7.75 14.06
CA LYS A 333 6.99 8.67 13.20
C LYS A 333 6.12 9.33 12.13
N LEU A 334 5.07 8.66 11.65
CA LEU A 334 4.23 9.13 10.53
C LEU A 334 3.68 10.55 10.74
N PRO A 335 3.14 10.95 11.92
CA PRO A 335 2.64 12.31 12.13
C PRO A 335 3.75 13.37 12.00
N GLY A 336 4.96 13.06 12.47
CA GLY A 336 6.12 13.95 12.35
C GLY A 336 6.57 14.13 10.90
N MET A 337 6.51 13.07 10.10
CA MET A 337 6.82 13.12 8.66
C MET A 337 5.77 13.91 7.89
N SER A 338 4.49 13.75 8.23
CA SER A 338 3.41 14.59 7.69
C SER A 338 3.67 16.07 7.96
N ALA A 339 4.03 16.44 9.20
CA ALA A 339 4.33 17.81 9.58
C ALA A 339 5.58 18.39 8.87
N GLU A 340 6.63 17.58 8.71
CA GLU A 340 7.82 17.94 7.94
C GLU A 340 7.48 18.17 6.47
N LEU A 341 6.69 17.27 5.87
CA LEU A 341 6.21 17.38 4.50
C LEU A 341 5.41 18.67 4.30
N SER A 342 4.55 19.06 5.26
CA SER A 342 3.83 20.34 5.24
C SER A 342 4.78 21.54 5.17
N CYS A 343 5.86 21.51 5.95
CA CYS A 343 6.84 22.58 5.96
C CYS A 343 7.61 22.67 4.63
N ILE A 344 7.95 21.53 4.03
CA ILE A 344 8.63 21.48 2.74
C ILE A 344 7.67 21.92 1.62
N ALA A 345 6.42 21.44 1.62
CA ALA A 345 5.40 21.82 0.66
C ALA A 345 5.12 23.34 0.70
N GLU A 346 5.07 23.96 1.88
CA GLU A 346 4.93 25.41 2.02
C GLU A 346 6.12 26.18 1.41
N GLN A 347 7.29 25.55 1.28
CA GLN A 347 8.50 26.17 0.73
C GLN A 347 8.73 25.87 -0.75
N THR A 348 7.94 24.97 -1.35
CA THR A 348 8.18 24.43 -2.69
C THR A 348 7.06 24.77 -3.66
N GLY A 349 7.46 25.15 -4.88
CA GLY A 349 6.54 25.40 -6.00
C GLY A 349 5.41 26.39 -5.67
N ASN A 350 4.22 26.09 -6.18
CA ASN A 350 2.98 26.82 -5.95
C ASN A 350 2.10 26.17 -4.86
N PHE A 351 2.60 25.19 -4.11
CA PHE A 351 1.82 24.55 -3.04
C PHE A 351 1.56 25.52 -1.88
N ARG A 352 2.48 26.47 -1.64
CA ARG A 352 2.35 27.55 -0.64
C ARG A 352 1.02 28.30 -0.71
N ASP A 353 0.49 28.53 -1.91
CA ASP A 353 -0.74 29.32 -2.09
C ASP A 353 -1.96 28.69 -1.40
N HIS A 354 -1.87 27.40 -1.07
CA HIS A 354 -2.91 26.59 -0.44
C HIS A 354 -2.58 26.18 1.01
N LEU A 355 -1.42 26.58 1.53
CA LEU A 355 -0.95 26.24 2.87
C LEU A 355 -0.79 27.51 3.69
N LYS A 356 -1.43 27.57 4.87
CA LYS A 356 -1.35 28.73 5.76
C LYS A 356 -0.96 28.30 7.16
N ARG A 357 -0.06 29.06 7.77
CA ARG A 357 0.23 28.93 9.20
C ARG A 357 -0.89 29.59 10.00
N ASP A 358 -1.44 28.83 10.94
CA ASP A 358 -2.36 29.36 11.94
C ASP A 358 -1.61 30.16 13.02
N THR A 359 -2.34 30.65 14.01
CA THR A 359 -1.78 31.42 15.13
C THR A 359 -0.82 30.61 16.01
N ASN A 360 -0.88 29.28 15.94
CA ASN A 360 -0.02 28.36 16.69
C ASN A 360 1.19 27.92 15.86
N GLY A 361 1.34 28.43 14.62
CA GLY A 361 2.40 28.05 13.69
C GLY A 361 2.16 26.72 12.98
N GLN A 362 1.00 26.09 13.17
CA GLN A 362 0.60 24.86 12.49
C GLN A 362 0.17 25.17 11.06
N ILE A 363 0.66 24.39 10.11
CA ILE A 363 0.27 24.53 8.70
C ILE A 363 -1.09 23.87 8.51
N THR A 364 -2.03 24.63 8.00
CA THR A 364 -3.38 24.22 7.67
C THR A 364 -3.61 24.34 6.17
N VAL A 365 -4.39 23.42 5.62
CA VAL A 365 -4.75 23.43 4.21
C VAL A 365 -5.94 24.36 4.01
N HIS A 366 -5.78 25.33 3.12
CA HIS A 366 -6.81 26.33 2.82
C HIS A 366 -7.34 26.15 1.41
N ILE A 367 -8.31 25.24 1.28
CA ILE A 367 -8.92 24.88 -0.01
C ILE A 367 -10.43 24.98 0.06
N LYS A 368 -11.04 25.41 -1.05
CA LYS A 368 -12.50 25.54 -1.14
C LYS A 368 -13.17 24.18 -1.32
N SER A 369 -12.54 23.29 -2.09
CA SER A 369 -13.06 21.96 -2.39
C SER A 369 -11.91 21.02 -2.75
N ARG A 370 -11.81 19.88 -2.04
CA ARG A 370 -10.86 18.80 -2.37
C ARG A 370 -11.12 18.23 -3.76
N GLU A 371 -12.39 18.14 -4.15
CA GLU A 371 -12.80 17.61 -5.45
C GLU A 371 -12.43 18.55 -6.60
N GLU A 372 -12.64 19.86 -6.42
CA GLU A 372 -12.24 20.86 -7.43
C GLU A 372 -10.73 20.80 -7.67
N ILE A 373 -9.96 20.65 -6.59
CA ILE A 373 -8.50 20.53 -6.69
C ILE A 373 -8.11 19.20 -7.31
N PHE A 374 -8.71 18.07 -6.91
CA PHE A 374 -8.40 16.79 -7.54
C PHE A 374 -8.60 16.82 -9.06
N ASN A 375 -9.67 17.46 -9.54
CA ASN A 375 -9.97 17.55 -10.97
C ASN A 375 -9.09 18.57 -11.71
N ARG A 376 -8.69 19.68 -11.07
CA ARG A 376 -7.91 20.75 -11.71
C ARG A 376 -6.41 20.60 -11.56
N ASP A 377 -5.99 20.11 -10.41
CA ASP A 377 -4.61 20.00 -9.96
C ASP A 377 -4.43 18.72 -9.12
N PRO A 378 -4.42 17.54 -9.78
CA PRO A 378 -4.28 16.27 -9.09
C PRO A 378 -2.99 16.18 -8.26
N LEU A 379 -1.94 16.88 -8.68
CA LEU A 379 -0.65 16.89 -8.00
C LEU A 379 -0.72 17.65 -6.68
N LEU A 380 -1.33 18.84 -6.67
CA LEU A 380 -1.61 19.59 -5.44
C LEU A 380 -2.52 18.80 -4.50
N TRP A 381 -3.57 18.18 -5.03
CA TRP A 381 -4.45 17.33 -4.22
C TRP A 381 -3.66 16.24 -3.51
N ASN A 382 -2.79 15.55 -4.23
CA ASN A 382 -2.04 14.42 -3.70
C ASN A 382 -1.04 14.85 -2.60
N VAL A 383 -0.36 15.99 -2.78
CA VAL A 383 0.51 16.56 -1.74
C VAL A 383 -0.29 16.97 -0.51
N ILE A 384 -1.47 17.57 -0.70
CA ILE A 384 -2.38 17.95 0.40
C ILE A 384 -2.83 16.73 1.22
N GLU A 385 -3.22 15.64 0.57
CA GLU A 385 -3.65 14.42 1.29
C GLU A 385 -2.52 13.80 2.11
N LEU A 386 -1.26 13.93 1.67
CA LEU A 386 -0.10 13.50 2.45
C LEU A 386 0.29 14.49 3.56
N VAL A 387 0.01 15.78 3.38
CA VAL A 387 0.19 16.82 4.41
C VAL A 387 -0.81 16.65 5.55
N GLU A 388 -2.04 16.26 5.22
CA GLU A 388 -3.12 15.95 6.17
C GLU A 388 -3.24 14.44 6.42
N TYR A 389 -2.13 13.70 6.31
CA TYR A 389 -2.16 12.25 6.37
C TYR A 389 -2.65 11.75 7.73
N ASP A 390 -3.68 10.90 7.69
CA ASP A 390 -4.11 10.09 8.82
C ASP A 390 -4.05 8.63 8.40
N HIS A 391 -3.24 7.84 9.12
CA HIS A 391 -3.06 6.43 8.84
C HIS A 391 -4.39 5.64 8.75
N HIS A 392 -5.45 6.07 9.43
CA HIS A 392 -6.77 5.41 9.38
C HIS A 392 -7.59 5.83 8.16
N PHE A 393 -7.48 7.08 7.71
CA PHE A 393 -8.40 7.68 6.73
C PHE A 393 -7.74 8.10 5.41
N SER A 394 -6.42 7.93 5.28
CA SER A 394 -5.66 8.22 4.08
C SER A 394 -5.27 6.94 3.33
N PHE A 395 -5.07 7.07 2.01
CA PHE A 395 -4.39 6.04 1.23
C PHE A 395 -2.96 5.87 1.74
N ASP A 396 -2.38 4.70 1.49
CA ASP A 396 -0.98 4.48 1.83
C ASP A 396 -0.06 5.49 1.10
N PRO A 397 0.98 6.05 1.75
CA PRO A 397 1.92 6.96 1.12
C PRO A 397 2.55 6.41 -0.18
N SER A 398 2.79 5.11 -0.28
CA SER A 398 3.30 4.48 -1.51
C SER A 398 2.28 4.50 -2.65
N TRP A 399 0.99 4.45 -2.33
CA TRP A 399 -0.07 4.71 -3.32
C TRP A 399 0.01 6.15 -3.84
N HIS A 400 0.22 7.13 -2.96
CA HIS A 400 0.37 8.53 -3.33
C HIS A 400 1.63 8.77 -4.20
N ILE A 401 2.75 8.09 -3.94
CA ILE A 401 3.93 8.14 -4.81
C ILE A 401 3.60 7.57 -6.20
N ALA A 402 2.99 6.39 -6.27
CA ALA A 402 2.63 5.76 -7.54
C ALA A 402 1.61 6.60 -8.35
N PHE A 403 0.75 7.36 -7.65
CA PHE A 403 -0.14 8.35 -8.25
C PHE A 403 0.65 9.55 -8.81
N ASN A 404 1.58 10.11 -8.04
CA ASN A 404 2.46 11.20 -8.51
C ASN A 404 3.24 10.79 -9.75
N ASP A 405 3.84 9.61 -9.77
CA ASP A 405 4.61 9.11 -10.92
C ASP A 405 3.73 9.01 -12.19
N ASP A 406 2.48 8.54 -12.06
CA ASP A 406 1.53 8.49 -13.19
C ASP A 406 1.14 9.89 -13.68
N VAL A 407 0.83 10.82 -12.77
CA VAL A 407 0.54 12.22 -13.12
C VAL A 407 1.74 12.86 -13.82
N LEU A 408 2.93 12.77 -13.22
CA LEU A 408 4.16 13.37 -13.72
C LEU A 408 4.62 12.79 -15.06
N SER A 409 4.39 11.49 -15.29
CA SER A 409 4.76 10.83 -16.55
C SER A 409 4.13 11.49 -17.77
N ARG A 410 2.90 12.02 -17.63
CA ARG A 410 2.13 12.70 -18.67
C ARG A 410 2.19 14.23 -18.58
N ALA A 411 2.84 14.74 -17.54
CA ALA A 411 2.86 16.16 -17.22
C ALA A 411 3.87 16.96 -18.06
N SER A 412 3.61 18.26 -18.22
CA SER A 412 4.55 19.21 -18.83
C SER A 412 5.81 19.41 -17.98
N LEU A 413 6.88 19.95 -18.56
CA LEU A 413 8.11 20.28 -17.80
C LEU A 413 7.83 21.23 -16.62
N LYS A 414 6.96 22.22 -16.84
CA LYS A 414 6.53 23.16 -15.78
C LYS A 414 5.87 22.41 -14.62
N GLU A 415 4.98 21.49 -14.95
CA GLU A 415 4.26 20.70 -13.96
C GLU A 415 5.20 19.76 -13.18
N ARG A 416 6.16 19.14 -13.88
CA ARG A 416 7.21 18.32 -13.23
C ARG A 416 8.10 19.13 -12.29
N SER A 417 8.39 20.38 -12.63
CA SER A 417 9.23 21.25 -11.79
C SER A 417 8.59 21.66 -10.47
N ARG A 418 7.31 21.34 -10.25
CA ARG A 418 6.61 21.60 -8.98
C ARG A 418 7.09 20.69 -7.86
N ILE A 419 7.50 19.46 -8.17
CA ILE A 419 8.15 18.56 -7.21
C ILE A 419 9.65 18.67 -7.38
N ASP A 420 10.30 19.39 -6.46
CA ASP A 420 11.75 19.44 -6.42
C ASP A 420 12.34 18.22 -5.70
N THR A 421 13.68 18.13 -5.68
CA THR A 421 14.41 17.02 -5.07
C THR A 421 14.13 16.89 -3.57
N PHE A 422 13.88 18.01 -2.86
CA PHE A 422 13.63 17.99 -1.43
C PHE A 422 12.25 17.43 -1.12
N LEU A 423 11.22 17.92 -1.83
CA LEU A 423 9.86 17.41 -1.69
C LEU A 423 9.80 15.93 -2.09
N TYR A 424 10.45 15.55 -3.19
CA TYR A 424 10.50 14.14 -3.60
C TYR A 424 11.21 13.25 -2.58
N GLY A 425 12.30 13.73 -1.97
CA GLY A 425 13.01 13.03 -0.91
C GLY A 425 12.12 12.75 0.29
N ALA A 426 11.44 13.79 0.81
CA ALA A 426 10.53 13.65 1.94
C ALA A 426 9.35 12.72 1.64
N LEU A 427 8.77 12.82 0.43
CA LEU A 427 7.72 11.92 -0.04
C LEU A 427 8.21 10.47 -0.11
N SER A 428 9.41 10.23 -0.62
CA SER A 428 10.02 8.91 -0.71
C SER A 428 10.32 8.30 0.66
N ASP A 429 10.80 9.10 1.61
CA ASP A 429 11.05 8.66 2.97
C ASP A 429 9.75 8.25 3.66
N PHE A 430 8.68 9.04 3.46
CA PHE A 430 7.36 8.75 4.01
C PHE A 430 6.81 7.41 3.48
N ALA A 431 6.92 7.18 2.17
CA ALA A 431 6.61 5.91 1.54
C ALA A 431 7.43 4.75 2.15
N ALA A 432 8.74 4.92 2.29
CA ALA A 432 9.61 3.88 2.84
C ALA A 432 9.25 3.48 4.28
N VAL A 433 8.89 4.44 5.14
CA VAL A 433 8.41 4.13 6.51
C VAL A 433 7.06 3.40 6.47
N SER A 434 6.14 3.80 5.58
CA SER A 434 4.86 3.11 5.42
C SER A 434 5.02 1.68 4.88
N ASP A 435 5.93 1.48 3.93
CA ASP A 435 6.28 0.17 3.37
C ASP A 435 6.87 -0.74 4.46
N ALA A 436 7.77 -0.21 5.31
CA ALA A 436 8.32 -0.95 6.45
C ALA A 436 7.22 -1.37 7.45
N ILE A 437 6.27 -0.47 7.75
CA ILE A 437 5.10 -0.79 8.59
C ILE A 437 4.24 -1.88 7.93
N THR A 438 4.01 -1.78 6.62
CA THR A 438 3.22 -2.76 5.86
C THR A 438 3.89 -4.13 5.87
N ALA A 439 5.20 -4.21 5.64
CA ALA A 439 5.97 -5.45 5.74
C ALA A 439 5.83 -6.08 7.15
N LEU A 440 5.94 -5.27 8.21
CA LEU A 440 5.75 -5.74 9.58
C LEU A 440 4.32 -6.25 9.85
N LYS A 441 3.30 -5.70 9.18
CA LYS A 441 1.91 -6.17 9.24
C LYS A 441 1.67 -7.44 8.43
N HIS A 442 2.52 -7.75 7.45
CA HIS A 442 2.41 -8.96 6.64
C HIS A 442 3.12 -10.15 7.26
N ARG A 443 3.78 -9.97 8.42
CA ARG A 443 4.44 -11.07 9.14
C ARG A 443 3.45 -12.17 9.49
N ARG A 444 3.85 -13.42 9.26
CA ARG A 444 3.12 -14.58 9.74
C ARG A 444 4.06 -15.52 10.49
N PRO A 445 3.64 -16.03 11.66
CA PRO A 445 2.43 -15.67 12.41
C PRO A 445 2.54 -14.30 13.12
N HIS A 446 1.44 -13.55 13.18
CA HIS A 446 1.34 -12.35 14.01
C HIS A 446 1.02 -12.77 15.45
N HIS A 447 1.85 -12.42 16.43
CA HIS A 447 1.54 -12.72 17.84
C HIS A 447 1.31 -11.42 18.62
N GLY A 448 0.28 -11.45 19.48
CA GLY A 448 -0.02 -10.37 20.41
C GLY A 448 -0.66 -9.10 19.82
N PRO A 449 -1.33 -8.30 20.67
CA PRO A 449 -1.92 -7.02 20.27
C PRO A 449 -0.85 -5.95 20.03
N ARG A 450 -1.21 -4.86 19.35
CA ARG A 450 -0.36 -3.65 19.27
C ARG A 450 0.02 -3.14 20.68
N LEU A 451 1.26 -2.64 20.84
CA LEU A 451 1.69 -2.03 22.10
C LEU A 451 0.93 -0.72 22.34
N THR A 452 0.59 -0.44 23.59
CA THR A 452 0.19 0.90 24.04
C THR A 452 1.43 1.74 24.35
N ASP A 453 1.28 3.07 24.38
CA ASP A 453 2.36 3.99 24.75
C ASP A 453 3.02 3.59 26.08
N ASP A 454 2.21 3.28 27.11
CA ASP A 454 2.71 2.81 28.41
C ASP A 454 3.53 1.52 28.31
N GLN A 455 3.11 0.58 27.46
CA GLN A 455 3.81 -0.70 27.27
C GLN A 455 5.13 -0.50 26.52
N TYR A 456 5.15 0.40 25.54
CA TYR A 456 6.37 0.77 24.82
C TYR A 456 7.34 1.54 25.72
N GLN A 457 6.88 2.50 26.52
CA GLN A 457 7.75 3.20 27.47
C GLN A 457 8.33 2.24 28.53
N ALA A 458 7.52 1.28 29.01
CA ALA A 458 8.00 0.25 29.92
C ALA A 458 9.07 -0.63 29.27
N SER A 459 8.87 -1.07 28.02
CA SER A 459 9.85 -1.92 27.32
C SER A 459 11.15 -1.18 26.99
N LEU A 460 11.09 0.12 26.67
CA LEU A 460 12.28 0.96 26.51
C LEU A 460 13.05 1.15 27.82
N SER A 461 12.36 1.18 28.97
CA SER A 461 13.00 1.35 30.27
C SER A 461 13.80 0.11 30.73
N GLU A 462 13.41 -1.07 30.24
CA GLU A 462 14.13 -2.34 30.45
C GLU A 462 15.33 -2.49 29.49
N SER A 463 15.29 -1.84 28.32
CA SER A 463 16.41 -1.80 27.38
C SER A 463 17.39 -0.66 27.74
N THR A 464 18.60 -1.00 28.20
CA THR A 464 19.59 -0.01 28.66
C THR A 464 19.94 1.05 27.59
N GLY A 465 19.69 2.33 27.92
CA GLY A 465 20.60 3.45 27.64
C GLY A 465 20.38 4.34 26.40
N CYS A 466 19.90 3.81 25.26
CA CYS A 466 19.88 4.60 24.00
C CYS A 466 18.52 5.22 23.63
N ALA A 467 17.42 4.75 24.21
CA ALA A 467 16.06 5.05 23.77
C ALA A 467 15.52 6.47 24.09
N LYS A 468 16.21 7.25 24.95
CA LYS A 468 15.71 8.58 25.36
C LYS A 468 15.67 9.64 24.25
N PHE A 469 16.23 9.35 23.08
CA PHE A 469 16.29 10.33 21.97
C PHE A 469 15.07 10.32 21.02
N ILE A 470 14.26 9.26 20.98
CA ILE A 470 13.21 9.12 19.96
C ILE A 470 11.94 9.90 20.34
N VAL A 471 11.62 9.99 21.64
CA VAL A 471 10.42 10.71 22.12
C VAL A 471 10.61 12.23 22.18
N GLY A 472 11.86 12.72 22.10
CA GLY A 472 12.19 14.14 22.29
C GLY A 472 12.43 14.94 21.00
N SER A 473 12.44 14.32 19.82
CA SER A 473 12.77 15.02 18.58
C SER A 473 11.56 15.75 17.99
N ASN A 474 11.03 16.73 18.74
CA ASN A 474 10.30 17.83 18.14
C ASN A 474 11.26 18.69 17.31
N VAL A 475 11.64 18.21 16.12
CA VAL A 475 12.26 19.04 15.08
C VAL A 475 11.36 20.24 14.78
N VAL A 476 10.04 20.08 14.97
CA VAL A 476 9.05 21.15 14.93
C VAL A 476 9.35 22.25 15.97
N SER A 477 9.77 21.94 17.20
CA SER A 477 10.17 22.98 18.18
C SER A 477 11.47 23.70 17.79
N LEU A 478 12.40 23.00 17.15
CA LEU A 478 13.67 23.57 16.67
C LEU A 478 13.48 24.42 15.40
N LEU A 479 12.55 24.06 14.52
CA LEU A 479 12.20 24.79 13.30
C LEU A 479 11.26 25.97 13.57
N LEU A 480 10.32 25.84 14.50
CA LEU A 480 9.35 26.89 14.86
C LEU A 480 9.97 28.04 15.69
N GLY A 481 11.16 27.85 16.27
CA GLY A 481 11.79 28.86 17.13
C GLY A 481 12.69 29.85 16.39
N LYS A 482 13.63 29.37 15.56
CA LYS A 482 14.76 30.18 15.02
C LYS A 482 15.39 29.56 13.74
N GLY A 483 14.56 29.06 12.82
CA GLY A 483 14.96 28.21 11.69
C GLY A 483 15.94 28.77 10.63
N ARG A 484 16.43 30.01 10.76
CA ARG A 484 17.43 30.58 9.82
C ARG A 484 18.82 30.78 10.42
N GLU A 485 18.92 31.07 11.72
CA GLU A 485 20.21 31.28 12.40
C GLU A 485 20.79 29.98 12.96
N LEU A 486 19.95 29.02 13.35
CA LEU A 486 20.37 27.72 13.86
C LEU A 486 20.86 26.76 12.76
N LEU A 487 20.29 26.84 11.56
CA LEU A 487 20.80 26.11 10.39
C LEU A 487 22.22 26.60 10.03
N CYS A 488 22.46 27.91 10.09
CA CYS A 488 23.79 28.49 9.85
C CYS A 488 24.80 28.22 10.98
N SER A 489 24.35 28.06 12.24
CA SER A 489 25.25 27.76 13.36
C SER A 489 25.58 26.27 13.52
N HIS A 490 24.68 25.36 13.12
CA HIS A 490 24.94 23.91 13.11
C HIS A 490 25.71 23.42 11.88
N LEU A 491 25.75 24.21 10.80
CA LEU A 491 26.62 23.96 9.65
C LEU A 491 28.02 24.56 9.79
N LYS A 492 28.26 25.39 10.82
CA LYS A 492 29.55 26.04 11.09
C LYS A 492 30.72 25.07 11.36
N PRO A 493 30.54 23.88 11.98
CA PRO A 493 31.63 22.91 12.11
C PRO A 493 32.07 22.28 10.77
N PHE A 494 31.25 22.39 9.71
CA PHE A 494 31.58 21.88 8.38
C PHE A 494 32.29 22.92 7.49
N THR A 495 32.36 24.19 7.91
CA THR A 495 33.10 25.24 7.19
C THR A 495 34.53 25.44 7.69
N ASP A 496 34.93 24.81 8.80
CA ASP A 496 36.27 24.97 9.39
C ASP A 496 37.27 23.88 8.97
N LEU A 497 36.89 22.96 8.07
CA LEU A 497 37.88 22.19 7.31
C LEU A 497 38.51 23.11 6.27
N GLN A 498 39.71 23.61 6.56
CA GLN A 498 40.58 24.29 5.60
C GLN A 498 40.81 23.40 4.37
N MET A 499 39.96 23.56 3.37
CA MET A 499 40.29 23.21 1.99
C MET A 499 41.23 24.30 1.44
N PRO A 500 42.37 23.93 0.84
CA PRO A 500 43.30 24.93 0.32
C PRO A 500 42.66 25.69 -0.85
N PRO A 501 43.01 26.98 -1.04
CA PRO A 501 42.35 27.83 -2.04
C PRO A 501 42.85 27.46 -3.44
N ALA A 502 42.22 26.47 -4.06
CA ALA A 502 42.35 26.24 -5.50
C ALA A 502 41.22 26.99 -6.21
N LYS A 503 41.59 27.97 -7.05
CA LYS A 503 40.70 28.66 -7.98
C LYS A 503 39.98 27.63 -8.86
N VAL A 504 38.73 27.33 -8.55
CA VAL A 504 37.90 26.48 -9.41
C VAL A 504 37.24 27.36 -10.47
N ASN A 505 37.80 27.25 -11.67
CA ASN A 505 37.22 27.67 -12.94
C ASN A 505 35.82 27.06 -13.13
N GLU A 506 34.84 27.91 -13.49
CA GLU A 506 33.43 27.61 -13.83
C GLU A 506 33.22 26.32 -14.67
N LYS A 507 34.20 25.94 -15.49
CA LYS A 507 34.16 24.70 -16.31
C LYS A 507 34.16 23.39 -15.50
N SER A 508 34.45 23.44 -14.20
CA SER A 508 34.46 22.25 -13.33
C SER A 508 33.07 21.92 -12.77
N PHE A 509 32.23 22.95 -12.59
CA PHE A 509 30.85 22.81 -12.11
C PHE A 509 29.95 22.22 -13.21
N ASP A 510 30.16 22.65 -14.46
CA ASP A 510 29.49 22.06 -15.63
C ASP A 510 29.83 20.58 -15.85
N ARG A 511 31.01 20.12 -15.42
CA ARG A 511 31.38 18.70 -15.52
C ARG A 511 30.64 17.83 -14.50
N ALA A 512 30.45 18.31 -13.27
CA ALA A 512 29.70 17.59 -12.24
C ALA A 512 28.19 17.57 -12.56
N HIS A 513 27.65 18.70 -13.03
CA HIS A 513 26.27 18.82 -13.47
C HIS A 513 25.95 17.90 -14.68
N ASN A 514 26.87 17.81 -15.65
CA ASN A 514 26.71 16.92 -16.82
C ASN A 514 26.98 15.43 -16.52
N LEU A 515 27.75 15.09 -15.49
CA LEU A 515 27.98 13.69 -15.10
C LEU A 515 26.74 13.10 -14.41
N HIS A 516 26.03 13.91 -13.62
CA HIS A 516 24.81 13.49 -12.91
C HIS A 516 23.59 13.41 -13.85
N LEU A 517 23.45 14.33 -14.81
CA LEU A 517 22.42 14.26 -15.85
C LEU A 517 22.58 13.06 -16.79
N LYS A 518 23.81 12.55 -16.98
CA LYS A 518 24.06 11.32 -17.77
C LYS A 518 23.75 10.03 -17.03
N LEU A 519 23.65 10.05 -15.71
CA LEU A 519 23.35 8.87 -14.88
C LEU A 519 21.87 8.80 -14.45
N ALA A 520 21.14 9.92 -14.48
CA ALA A 520 19.76 10.02 -13.98
C ALA A 520 18.65 10.04 -15.06
N LEU A 521 19.00 10.05 -16.36
CA LEU A 521 18.01 10.03 -17.45
C LEU A 521 18.24 8.84 -18.37
N PRO A 522 17.24 7.96 -18.60
CA PRO A 522 17.28 7.03 -19.71
C PRO A 522 17.34 7.83 -21.00
N LYS A 523 18.34 7.57 -21.85
CA LYS A 523 18.34 8.05 -23.23
C LYS A 523 17.11 7.45 -23.94
N PHE A 524 16.16 8.31 -24.32
CA PHE A 524 15.22 8.02 -25.39
C PHE A 524 15.85 8.38 -26.74
#